data_AF-A0A521U023-F1
#
_entry.id   AF-A0A521U023-F1
#
_cell.length_a   1.000
_cell.length_b   1.000
_cell.length_c   1.000
_cell.angle_alpha   90.00
_cell.angle_beta   90.00
_cell.angle_gamma   90.00
#
_symmetry.space_group_name_H-M   'P 1'
#
loop_
_entity.id
_entity.type
_entity.pdbx_description
1 polymer ?
#
loop_
_entity_poly.entity_id
_entity_poly.type
_entity_poly.pdbx_seq_one_letter_code
_entity_poly.pdbx_strand_id
1 'polypeptide(L)'
;MRVLLAVSETTRALEARRSLLTRAATLSRNDAQQVEARRRLARLTVDEAEDDPPRTDDDRRALADAARALEGLGEHGDAARAYVMLEDREGIVRTLTLSGDVEALERLTGARDDVDRHGLRRRAATEDADTRWRSGDRPGSLTALRAWVGSNADDHEARRLLDQREASLLRGGRCELRVDGEAVTLMGKLPLVIGREGDLVLRGAGVSRRHCEIARSDDAAGAYELRDLESRAGTRLDGLRIGAPMRLRDGQRVELGDDLALRVGLADGALTLLVERGLDRGRRVAVLAGDWRTPMGVLRMRESGLELEPSAPVQLNGQRVAMAMVLAHGDRIDGARGWMEVL
;
A
#
# COMPACT_ATOMS: atom_id res chain seq x y z
N MET A 1 29.52 -2.91 -63.35
CA MET A 1 28.35 -2.49 -62.54
C MET A 1 27.11 -3.32 -62.82
N ARG A 2 26.49 -3.24 -64.01
CA ARG A 2 25.39 -4.15 -64.42
C ARG A 2 25.70 -5.62 -64.18
N VAL A 3 26.93 -6.03 -64.49
CA VAL A 3 27.42 -7.40 -64.21
C VAL A 3 27.45 -7.70 -62.71
N LEU A 4 27.93 -6.79 -61.85
CA LEU A 4 27.99 -7.02 -60.40
C LEU A 4 26.58 -7.10 -59.78
N LEU A 5 25.66 -6.23 -60.22
CA LEU A 5 24.27 -6.26 -59.79
C LEU A 5 23.55 -7.55 -60.25
N ALA A 6 23.71 -7.94 -61.52
CA ALA A 6 23.11 -9.18 -62.05
C ALA A 6 23.69 -10.44 -61.39
N VAL A 7 24.99 -10.48 -61.13
CA VAL A 7 25.62 -11.61 -60.42
C VAL A 7 25.15 -11.65 -58.97
N SER A 8 24.95 -10.50 -58.31
CA SER A 8 24.43 -10.47 -56.94
C SER A 8 23.02 -11.05 -56.79
N GLU A 9 22.17 -10.97 -57.83
CA GLU A 9 20.81 -11.54 -57.81
C GLU A 9 20.79 -13.06 -57.83
N THR A 10 21.78 -13.66 -58.49
CA THR A 10 21.89 -15.12 -58.65
C THR A 10 22.78 -15.77 -57.59
N THR A 11 23.47 -14.96 -56.77
CA THR A 11 24.37 -15.43 -55.73
C THR A 11 23.59 -15.82 -54.48
N ARG A 12 23.63 -17.11 -54.12
CA ARG A 12 22.96 -17.64 -52.92
C ARG A 12 23.69 -17.38 -51.61
N ALA A 13 25.02 -17.28 -51.64
CA ALA A 13 25.82 -17.05 -50.43
C ALA A 13 25.75 -15.58 -49.99
N LEU A 14 25.28 -15.33 -48.76
CA LEU A 14 25.07 -13.98 -48.19
C LEU A 14 26.34 -13.13 -48.21
N GLU A 15 27.47 -13.66 -47.71
CA GLU A 15 28.77 -12.95 -47.71
C GLU A 15 29.23 -12.56 -49.11
N ALA A 16 29.08 -13.47 -50.09
CA ALA A 16 29.44 -13.21 -51.48
C ALA A 16 28.52 -12.14 -52.08
N ARG A 17 27.23 -12.17 -51.77
CA ARG A 17 26.25 -11.17 -52.21
C ARG A 17 26.54 -9.80 -51.61
N ARG A 18 26.82 -9.71 -50.30
CA ARG A 18 27.22 -8.47 -49.59
C ARG A 18 28.50 -7.88 -50.16
N SER A 19 29.52 -8.71 -50.43
CA SER A 19 30.78 -8.28 -51.04
C SER A 19 30.56 -7.68 -52.45
N LEU A 20 29.75 -8.34 -53.27
CA LEU A 20 29.39 -7.85 -54.60
C LEU A 20 28.64 -6.51 -54.55
N LEU A 21 27.67 -6.37 -53.64
CA LEU A 21 26.88 -5.15 -53.46
C LEU A 21 27.71 -3.99 -52.90
N THR A 22 28.60 -4.25 -51.94
CA THR A 22 29.52 -3.25 -51.37
C THR A 22 30.46 -2.71 -52.45
N ARG A 23 31.01 -3.61 -53.26
CA ARG A 23 31.87 -3.26 -54.40
C ARG A 23 31.09 -2.51 -55.49
N ALA A 24 29.83 -2.84 -55.70
CA ALA A 24 28.94 -2.10 -56.61
C ALA A 24 28.60 -0.69 -56.08
N ALA A 25 28.39 -0.52 -54.77
CA ALA A 25 28.06 0.77 -54.17
C ALA A 25 29.23 1.79 -54.17
N THR A 26 30.47 1.29 -54.21
CA THR A 26 31.71 2.09 -54.11
C THR A 26 32.34 2.49 -55.46
N LEU A 27 32.10 1.74 -56.55
CA LEU A 27 32.86 1.87 -57.81
C LEU A 27 32.25 2.78 -58.91
N SER A 28 31.29 3.67 -58.64
CA SER A 28 30.49 4.31 -59.71
C SER A 28 30.89 5.74 -60.14
N ARG A 29 30.67 6.05 -61.43
CA ARG A 29 30.55 7.40 -62.06
C ARG A 29 29.13 7.67 -62.62
N ASN A 30 28.19 6.75 -62.41
CA ASN A 30 26.79 6.82 -62.85
C ASN A 30 25.88 6.74 -61.61
N ASP A 31 25.13 7.82 -61.38
CA ASP A 31 24.39 8.02 -60.13
C ASP A 31 23.26 7.00 -59.94
N ALA A 32 22.54 6.63 -61.02
CA ALA A 32 21.38 5.73 -60.94
C ALA A 32 21.77 4.29 -60.54
N GLN A 33 22.88 3.77 -61.09
CA GLN A 33 23.34 2.42 -60.74
C GLN A 33 23.96 2.35 -59.33
N GLN A 34 24.53 3.47 -58.87
CA GLN A 34 25.07 3.56 -57.52
C GLN A 34 23.96 3.59 -56.47
N VAL A 35 22.89 4.35 -56.75
CA VAL A 35 21.68 4.38 -55.93
C VAL A 35 21.06 3.00 -55.78
N GLU A 36 20.91 2.25 -56.89
CA GLU A 36 20.36 0.89 -56.85
C GLU A 36 21.24 -0.10 -56.07
N ALA A 37 22.57 0.01 -56.19
CA ALA A 37 23.49 -0.80 -55.40
C ALA A 37 23.39 -0.52 -53.90
N ARG A 38 23.27 0.77 -53.51
CA ARG A 38 23.08 1.18 -52.11
C ARG A 38 21.75 0.70 -51.56
N ARG A 39 20.65 0.81 -52.33
CA ARG A 39 19.33 0.27 -51.97
C ARG A 39 19.41 -1.21 -51.63
N ARG A 40 20.00 -2.02 -52.51
CA ARG A 40 20.11 -3.47 -52.33
C ARG A 40 21.01 -3.85 -51.14
N LEU A 41 22.12 -3.13 -50.93
CA LEU A 41 23.00 -3.36 -49.80
C LEU A 41 22.32 -3.04 -48.47
N ALA A 42 21.58 -1.93 -48.42
CA ALA A 42 20.86 -1.53 -47.22
C ALA A 42 19.72 -2.51 -46.90
N ARG A 43 18.91 -2.92 -47.88
CA ARG A 43 17.91 -3.99 -47.70
C ARG A 43 18.51 -5.28 -47.19
N LEU A 44 19.61 -5.74 -47.80
CA LEU A 44 20.30 -6.95 -47.36
C LEU A 44 20.75 -6.84 -45.89
N THR A 45 21.17 -5.66 -45.45
CA THR A 45 21.56 -5.42 -44.05
C THR A 45 20.37 -5.49 -43.10
N VAL A 46 19.19 -5.01 -43.51
CA VAL A 46 17.95 -5.14 -42.72
C VAL A 46 17.51 -6.61 -42.65
N ASP A 47 17.50 -7.32 -43.77
CA ASP A 47 17.10 -8.74 -43.83
C ASP A 47 18.04 -9.60 -42.95
N GLU A 48 19.36 -9.37 -43.02
CA GLU A 48 20.32 -10.08 -42.16
C GLU A 48 20.11 -9.76 -40.67
N ALA A 49 19.74 -8.52 -40.32
CA ALA A 49 19.47 -8.13 -38.95
C ALA A 49 18.15 -8.69 -38.39
N GLU A 50 17.18 -8.99 -39.24
CA GLU A 50 15.95 -9.68 -38.83
C GLU A 50 16.22 -11.15 -38.48
N ASP A 51 17.09 -11.80 -39.24
CA ASP A 51 17.51 -13.18 -38.99
C ASP A 51 18.45 -13.30 -37.79
N ASP A 52 19.41 -12.37 -37.63
CA ASP A 52 20.31 -12.28 -36.47
C ASP A 52 20.37 -10.84 -35.92
N PRO A 53 19.61 -10.52 -34.85
CA PRO A 53 19.52 -9.18 -34.31
C PRO A 53 20.88 -8.60 -33.88
N PRO A 54 21.11 -7.27 -34.08
CA PRO A 54 22.40 -6.64 -33.81
C PRO A 54 22.78 -6.74 -32.33
N ARG A 55 23.96 -7.33 -32.04
CA ARG A 55 24.44 -7.58 -30.66
C ARG A 55 25.57 -6.64 -30.24
N THR A 56 26.23 -6.00 -31.20
CA THR A 56 27.34 -5.08 -30.96
C THR A 56 26.99 -3.66 -31.39
N ASP A 57 27.74 -2.67 -30.87
CA ASP A 57 27.62 -1.27 -31.29
C ASP A 57 27.94 -1.08 -32.79
N ASP A 58 28.78 -1.94 -33.36
CA ASP A 58 29.13 -1.90 -34.78
C ASP A 58 27.98 -2.44 -35.65
N ASP A 59 27.30 -3.50 -35.21
CA ASP A 59 26.10 -4.02 -35.89
C ASP A 59 24.97 -2.98 -35.85
N ARG A 60 24.74 -2.36 -34.68
CA ARG A 60 23.75 -1.29 -34.53
C ARG A 60 24.08 -0.08 -35.40
N ARG A 61 25.37 0.30 -35.51
CA ARG A 61 25.80 1.38 -36.41
C ARG A 61 25.57 1.04 -37.88
N ALA A 62 25.92 -0.17 -38.31
CA ALA A 62 25.70 -0.63 -39.68
C ALA A 62 24.20 -0.66 -40.04
N LEU A 63 23.34 -1.12 -39.12
CA LEU A 63 21.89 -1.11 -39.31
C LEU A 63 21.31 0.31 -39.33
N ALA A 64 21.80 1.23 -38.49
CA ALA A 64 21.39 2.63 -38.51
C ALA A 64 21.80 3.35 -39.81
N ASP A 65 22.97 3.04 -40.36
CA ASP A 65 23.39 3.54 -41.67
C ASP A 65 22.51 3.00 -42.79
N ALA A 66 22.15 1.71 -42.74
CA ALA A 66 21.21 1.09 -43.68
C ALA A 66 19.81 1.73 -43.59
N ALA A 67 19.30 1.96 -42.37
CA ALA A 67 18.00 2.60 -42.14
C ALA A 67 17.95 4.00 -42.77
N ARG A 68 18.95 4.84 -42.50
CA ARG A 68 19.06 6.20 -43.08
C ARG A 68 19.20 6.17 -44.59
N ALA A 69 19.94 5.21 -45.13
CA ALA A 69 20.07 5.05 -46.58
C ALA A 69 18.73 4.68 -47.23
N LEU A 70 17.97 3.76 -46.64
CA LEU A 70 16.64 3.37 -47.15
C LEU A 70 15.63 4.52 -47.05
N GLU A 71 15.63 5.23 -45.92
CA GLU A 71 14.77 6.40 -45.71
C GLU A 71 15.06 7.50 -46.74
N GLY A 72 16.34 7.83 -46.97
CA GLY A 72 16.75 8.81 -47.98
C GLY A 72 16.44 8.40 -49.42
N LEU A 73 16.19 7.10 -49.67
CA LEU A 73 15.79 6.55 -50.97
C LEU A 73 14.28 6.39 -51.14
N GLY A 74 13.48 6.79 -50.14
CA GLY A 74 12.02 6.66 -50.15
C GLY A 74 11.50 5.26 -49.79
N GLU A 75 12.37 4.35 -49.38
CA GLU A 75 12.02 2.97 -49.00
C GLU A 75 11.57 2.93 -47.54
N HIS A 76 10.52 3.69 -47.22
CA HIS A 76 10.11 3.97 -45.84
C HIS A 76 9.69 2.72 -45.06
N GLY A 77 9.09 1.72 -45.72
CA GLY A 77 8.72 0.45 -45.07
C GLY A 77 9.95 -0.36 -44.60
N ASP A 78 11.00 -0.44 -45.44
CA ASP A 78 12.23 -1.13 -45.07
C ASP A 78 13.04 -0.35 -44.03
N ALA A 79 13.01 0.99 -44.09
CA ALA A 79 13.60 1.83 -43.06
C ALA A 79 12.89 1.66 -41.70
N ALA A 80 11.55 1.54 -41.69
CA ALA A 80 10.77 1.29 -40.47
C ALA A 80 11.16 -0.04 -39.81
N ARG A 81 11.31 -1.12 -40.59
CA ARG A 81 11.81 -2.43 -40.10
C ARG A 81 13.14 -2.29 -39.37
N ALA A 82 14.08 -1.54 -39.95
CA ALA A 82 15.38 -1.28 -39.34
C ALA A 82 15.27 -0.46 -38.02
N TYR A 83 14.48 0.61 -38.02
CA TYR A 83 14.30 1.44 -36.81
C TYR A 83 13.60 0.71 -35.67
N VAL A 84 12.73 -0.27 -35.96
CA VAL A 84 12.14 -1.18 -34.95
C VAL A 84 13.22 -1.97 -34.23
N MET A 85 14.13 -2.62 -34.96
CA MET A 85 15.23 -3.40 -34.38
C MET A 85 16.26 -2.54 -33.63
N LEU A 86 16.41 -1.27 -34.04
CA LEU A 86 17.27 -0.30 -33.38
C LEU A 86 16.64 0.29 -32.11
N GLU A 87 15.34 0.10 -31.91
CA GLU A 87 14.53 0.78 -30.88
C GLU A 87 14.50 2.31 -31.06
N ASP A 88 14.72 2.81 -32.28
CA ASP A 88 14.66 4.24 -32.61
C ASP A 88 13.21 4.68 -32.87
N ARG A 89 12.55 5.09 -31.80
CA ARG A 89 11.14 5.47 -31.83
C ARG A 89 10.84 6.61 -32.79
N GLU A 90 11.70 7.62 -32.87
CA GLU A 90 11.43 8.75 -33.76
C GLU A 90 11.56 8.33 -35.23
N GLY A 91 12.54 7.47 -35.54
CA GLY A 91 12.69 6.83 -36.84
C GLY A 91 11.45 6.03 -37.24
N ILE A 92 10.95 5.17 -36.33
CA ILE A 92 9.74 4.36 -36.56
C ILE A 92 8.54 5.26 -36.89
N VAL A 93 8.24 6.26 -36.05
CA VAL A 93 7.07 7.14 -36.25
C VAL A 93 7.17 7.90 -37.58
N ARG A 94 8.33 8.47 -37.90
CA ARG A 94 8.54 9.21 -39.15
C ARG A 94 8.34 8.31 -40.37
N THR A 95 9.02 7.17 -40.40
CA THR A 95 8.98 6.24 -41.54
C THR A 95 7.63 5.59 -41.75
N LEU A 96 6.92 5.18 -40.69
CA LEU A 96 5.54 4.66 -40.80
C LEU A 96 4.56 5.73 -41.29
N THR A 97 4.75 6.99 -40.88
CA THR A 97 3.96 8.12 -41.40
C THR A 97 4.21 8.32 -42.91
N LEU A 98 5.47 8.26 -43.34
CA LEU A 98 5.86 8.43 -44.75
C LEU A 98 5.47 7.23 -45.62
N SER A 99 5.43 6.01 -45.09
CA SER A 99 4.97 4.82 -45.81
C SER A 99 3.45 4.72 -45.93
N GLY A 100 2.70 5.49 -45.12
CA GLY A 100 1.24 5.42 -45.03
C GLY A 100 0.73 4.17 -44.29
N ASP A 101 1.58 3.50 -43.50
CA ASP A 101 1.19 2.34 -42.70
C ASP A 101 0.48 2.78 -41.41
N VAL A 102 -0.78 3.18 -41.57
CA VAL A 102 -1.63 3.71 -40.50
C VAL A 102 -1.86 2.66 -39.41
N GLU A 103 -2.07 1.39 -39.77
CA GLU A 103 -2.34 0.32 -38.80
C GLU A 103 -1.12 0.03 -37.90
N ALA A 104 0.10 0.03 -38.44
CA ALA A 104 1.30 -0.10 -37.63
C ALA A 104 1.52 1.12 -36.72
N LEU A 105 1.24 2.33 -37.23
CA LEU A 105 1.37 3.55 -36.44
C LEU A 105 0.35 3.60 -35.29
N GLU A 106 -0.92 3.26 -35.53
CA GLU A 106 -1.98 3.19 -34.51
C GLU A 106 -1.68 2.16 -33.43
N ARG A 107 -1.13 0.99 -33.78
CA ARG A 107 -0.72 0.00 -32.79
C ARG A 107 0.41 0.52 -31.88
N LEU A 108 1.40 1.20 -32.45
CA LEU A 108 2.53 1.76 -31.71
C LEU A 108 2.10 2.91 -30.77
N THR A 109 1.24 3.79 -31.25
CA THR A 109 0.75 4.94 -30.46
C THR A 109 -0.29 4.49 -29.43
N GLY A 110 -1.25 3.66 -29.83
CA GLY A 110 -2.30 3.14 -28.95
C GLY A 110 -1.75 2.37 -27.75
N ALA A 111 -0.75 1.50 -27.95
CA ALA A 111 -0.11 0.77 -26.86
C ALA A 111 0.56 1.71 -25.84
N ARG A 112 1.18 2.81 -26.29
CA ARG A 112 1.73 3.84 -25.39
C ARG A 112 0.62 4.58 -24.65
N ASP A 113 -0.41 5.01 -25.36
CA ASP A 113 -1.50 5.76 -24.75
C ASP A 113 -2.23 4.92 -23.69
N ASP A 114 -2.33 3.60 -23.88
CA ASP A 114 -2.87 2.68 -22.88
C ASP A 114 -1.96 2.55 -21.66
N VAL A 115 -0.64 2.41 -21.84
CA VAL A 115 0.34 2.37 -20.74
C VAL A 115 0.34 3.70 -19.96
N ASP A 116 0.36 4.84 -20.66
CA ASP A 116 0.34 6.16 -20.07
C ASP A 116 -0.99 6.40 -19.31
N ARG A 117 -2.13 6.03 -19.91
CA ARG A 117 -3.45 6.09 -19.23
C ARG A 117 -3.51 5.19 -18.01
N HIS A 118 -3.01 3.96 -18.10
CA HIS A 118 -2.96 3.04 -16.97
C HIS A 118 -2.09 3.61 -15.84
N GLY A 119 -0.90 4.12 -16.18
CA GLY A 119 0.01 4.76 -15.23
C GLY A 119 -0.61 5.97 -14.52
N LEU A 120 -1.31 6.84 -15.25
CA LEU A 120 -2.01 7.98 -14.67
C LEU A 120 -3.15 7.55 -13.73
N ARG A 121 -3.97 6.58 -14.15
CA ARG A 121 -5.07 6.05 -13.32
C ARG A 121 -4.54 5.41 -12.03
N ARG A 122 -3.43 4.67 -12.13
CA ARG A 122 -2.75 4.06 -10.98
C ARG A 122 -2.32 5.12 -9.98
N ARG A 123 -1.57 6.13 -10.45
CA ARG A 123 -1.09 7.23 -9.61
C ARG A 123 -2.26 7.92 -8.91
N ALA A 124 -3.28 8.33 -9.68
CA ALA A 124 -4.47 8.98 -9.13
C ALA A 124 -5.17 8.13 -8.06
N ALA A 125 -5.36 6.82 -8.29
CA ALA A 125 -5.98 5.94 -7.31
C ALA A 125 -5.13 5.78 -6.04
N THR A 126 -3.81 5.63 -6.18
CA THR A 126 -2.91 5.49 -5.02
C THR A 126 -2.77 6.78 -4.23
N GLU A 127 -2.73 7.94 -4.89
CA GLU A 127 -2.62 9.27 -4.26
C GLU A 127 -3.91 9.66 -3.53
N ASP A 128 -5.08 9.39 -4.13
CA ASP A 128 -6.38 9.58 -3.47
C ASP A 128 -6.49 8.72 -2.20
N ALA A 129 -6.11 7.44 -2.31
CA ALA A 129 -6.06 6.56 -1.15
C ALA A 129 -5.08 7.03 -0.07
N ASP A 130 -3.90 7.52 -0.45
CA ASP A 130 -2.92 8.05 0.50
C ASP A 130 -3.41 9.32 1.20
N THR A 131 -4.01 10.23 0.45
CA THR A 131 -4.59 11.47 0.99
C THR A 131 -5.63 11.16 2.06
N ARG A 132 -6.57 10.25 1.76
CA ARG A 132 -7.58 9.81 2.73
C ARG A 132 -6.96 9.12 3.95
N TRP A 133 -5.93 8.30 3.74
CA TRP A 133 -5.22 7.65 4.84
C TRP A 133 -4.63 8.69 5.80
N ARG A 134 -3.88 9.67 5.27
CA ARG A 134 -3.22 10.71 6.05
C ARG A 134 -4.19 11.66 6.75
N SER A 135 -5.38 11.86 6.20
CA SER A 135 -6.44 12.68 6.84
C SER A 135 -7.28 11.91 7.85
N GLY A 136 -7.02 10.61 8.07
CA GLY A 136 -7.76 9.78 9.02
C GLY A 136 -9.01 9.09 8.46
N ASP A 137 -9.34 9.28 7.18
CA ASP A 137 -10.39 8.55 6.46
C ASP A 137 -9.86 7.17 5.98
N ARG A 138 -9.58 6.30 6.96
CA ARG A 138 -9.10 4.94 6.69
C ARG A 138 -10.11 4.11 5.89
N PRO A 139 -11.43 4.15 6.18
CA PRO A 139 -12.41 3.42 5.39
C PRO A 139 -12.44 3.84 3.91
N GLY A 140 -12.44 5.15 3.63
CA GLY A 140 -12.41 5.67 2.26
C GLY A 140 -11.10 5.35 1.53
N SER A 141 -9.97 5.39 2.24
CA SER A 141 -8.67 4.95 1.71
C SER A 141 -8.67 3.48 1.29
N LEU A 142 -9.13 2.58 2.16
CA LEU A 142 -9.19 1.15 1.89
C LEU A 142 -10.19 0.81 0.77
N THR A 143 -11.30 1.54 0.69
CA THR A 143 -12.29 1.37 -0.38
C THR A 143 -11.66 1.67 -1.74
N ALA A 144 -10.91 2.77 -1.86
CA ALA A 144 -10.19 3.11 -3.09
C ALA A 144 -9.13 2.07 -3.46
N LEU A 145 -8.32 1.62 -2.50
CA LEU A 145 -7.30 0.59 -2.75
C LEU A 145 -7.91 -0.75 -3.17
N ARG A 146 -8.99 -1.19 -2.50
CA ARG A 146 -9.68 -2.43 -2.87
C ARG A 146 -10.28 -2.36 -4.26
N ALA A 147 -10.85 -1.21 -4.65
CA ALA A 147 -11.37 -1.01 -6.00
C ALA A 147 -10.25 -1.11 -7.05
N TRP A 148 -9.10 -0.46 -6.81
CA TRP A 148 -7.94 -0.53 -7.69
C TRP A 148 -7.40 -1.96 -7.82
N VAL A 149 -7.09 -2.61 -6.70
CA VAL A 149 -6.57 -3.99 -6.66
C VAL A 149 -7.55 -4.97 -7.28
N GLY A 150 -8.86 -4.80 -7.07
CA GLY A 150 -9.88 -5.65 -7.66
C GLY A 150 -9.95 -5.59 -9.18
N SER A 151 -9.60 -4.44 -9.78
CA SER A 151 -9.52 -4.28 -11.24
C SER A 151 -8.12 -4.49 -11.81
N ASN A 152 -7.08 -4.58 -10.97
CA ASN A 152 -5.67 -4.66 -11.37
C ASN A 152 -4.95 -5.67 -10.46
N ALA A 153 -5.27 -6.96 -10.61
CA ALA A 153 -4.77 -8.03 -9.76
C ALA A 153 -3.23 -8.15 -9.75
N ASP A 154 -2.60 -7.71 -10.85
CA ASP A 154 -1.16 -7.81 -11.12
C ASP A 154 -0.36 -6.70 -10.40
N ASP A 155 -1.04 -5.67 -9.87
CA ASP A 155 -0.39 -4.59 -9.12
C ASP A 155 -0.06 -5.04 -7.69
N HIS A 156 1.00 -5.85 -7.57
CA HIS A 156 1.50 -6.37 -6.31
C HIS A 156 1.96 -5.28 -5.32
N GLU A 157 2.29 -4.08 -5.80
CA GLU A 157 2.64 -2.95 -4.94
C GLU A 157 1.39 -2.38 -4.26
N ALA A 158 0.33 -2.12 -5.03
CA ALA A 158 -0.95 -1.67 -4.47
C ALA A 158 -1.57 -2.73 -3.53
N ARG A 159 -1.43 -4.02 -3.87
CA ARG A 159 -1.88 -5.12 -2.99
C ARG A 159 -1.13 -5.13 -1.67
N ARG A 160 0.21 -5.03 -1.68
CA ARG A 160 1.02 -4.96 -0.46
C ARG A 160 0.64 -3.76 0.40
N LEU A 161 0.41 -2.60 -0.21
CA LEU A 161 -0.02 -1.39 0.51
C LEU A 161 -1.39 -1.60 1.17
N LEU A 162 -2.34 -2.22 0.47
CA LEU A 162 -3.64 -2.58 1.02
C LEU A 162 -3.51 -3.50 2.23
N ASP A 163 -2.78 -4.61 2.09
CA ASP A 163 -2.59 -5.60 3.14
C ASP A 163 -1.89 -4.98 4.37
N GLN A 164 -0.87 -4.13 4.16
CA GLN A 164 -0.18 -3.39 5.22
C GLN A 164 -1.13 -2.47 5.99
N ARG A 165 -1.96 -1.70 5.27
CA ARG A 165 -2.93 -0.78 5.88
C ARG A 165 -4.02 -1.53 6.64
N GLU A 166 -4.54 -2.62 6.08
CA GLU A 166 -5.53 -3.46 6.76
C GLU A 166 -4.97 -4.06 8.05
N ALA A 167 -3.72 -4.53 8.03
CA ALA A 167 -3.05 -5.09 9.21
C ALA A 167 -2.80 -4.05 10.31
N SER A 168 -2.66 -2.77 9.96
CA SER A 168 -2.46 -1.69 10.95
C SER A 168 -3.73 -1.26 11.69
N LEU A 169 -4.92 -1.70 11.24
CA LEU A 169 -6.18 -1.29 11.87
C LEU A 169 -6.43 -2.01 13.20
N LEU A 170 -6.97 -1.26 14.17
CA LEU A 170 -7.26 -1.72 15.52
C LEU A 170 -8.59 -2.50 15.58
N ARG A 171 -8.60 -3.77 15.15
CA ARG A 171 -9.83 -4.61 15.07
C ARG A 171 -10.05 -5.56 16.25
N GLY A 172 -9.03 -5.79 17.09
CA GLY A 172 -9.05 -6.82 18.13
C GLY A 172 -9.78 -6.45 19.43
N GLY A 173 -10.37 -5.26 19.53
CA GLY A 173 -10.96 -4.77 20.77
C GLY A 173 -9.94 -4.60 21.92
N ARG A 174 -8.65 -4.68 21.63
CA ARG A 174 -7.56 -4.34 22.53
C ARG A 174 -6.53 -3.51 21.78
N CYS A 175 -6.03 -2.46 22.41
CA CYS A 175 -5.00 -1.59 21.87
C CYS A 175 -4.16 -1.04 23.02
N GLU A 176 -2.86 -0.83 22.83
CA GLU A 176 -2.04 -0.11 23.81
C GLU A 176 -1.89 1.33 23.33
N LEU A 177 -2.12 2.28 24.23
CA LEU A 177 -2.00 3.70 23.95
C LEU A 177 -0.98 4.31 24.89
N ARG A 178 -0.37 5.40 24.46
CA ARG A 178 0.43 6.28 25.30
C ARG A 178 -0.18 7.66 25.28
N VAL A 179 -0.69 8.14 26.40
CA VAL A 179 -1.35 9.44 26.54
C VAL A 179 -0.52 10.29 27.48
N ASP A 180 0.06 11.39 26.98
CA ASP A 180 0.95 12.28 27.75
C ASP A 180 2.09 11.54 28.48
N GLY A 181 2.60 10.48 27.86
CA GLY A 181 3.68 9.64 28.40
C GLY A 181 3.21 8.47 29.28
N GLU A 182 1.94 8.43 29.66
CA GLU A 182 1.36 7.34 30.46
C GLU A 182 0.83 6.22 29.54
N ALA A 183 1.24 4.98 29.80
CA ALA A 183 0.75 3.82 29.07
C ALA A 183 -0.66 3.42 29.56
N VAL A 184 -1.58 3.22 28.62
CA VAL A 184 -2.97 2.82 28.88
C VAL A 184 -3.33 1.65 27.97
N THR A 185 -3.74 0.52 28.57
CA THR A 185 -4.33 -0.59 27.81
C THR A 185 -5.80 -0.28 27.55
N LEU A 186 -6.18 -0.14 26.29
CA LEU A 186 -7.55 0.05 25.84
C LEU A 186 -8.23 -1.29 25.62
N MET A 187 -9.43 -1.48 26.18
CA MET A 187 -10.28 -2.67 26.04
C MET A 187 -11.66 -2.27 25.49
N GLY A 188 -11.91 -2.55 24.22
CA GLY A 188 -13.16 -2.23 23.51
C GLY A 188 -14.20 -3.35 23.50
N LYS A 189 -13.99 -4.44 24.27
CA LYS A 189 -14.93 -5.58 24.33
C LYS A 189 -15.38 -5.84 25.76
N LEU A 190 -16.69 -6.11 25.89
CA LEU A 190 -17.32 -6.63 27.10
C LEU A 190 -18.08 -7.94 26.79
N PRO A 191 -18.27 -8.82 27.79
CA PRO A 191 -17.72 -8.74 29.14
C PRO A 191 -16.20 -8.87 29.15
N LEU A 192 -15.54 -8.19 30.09
CA LEU A 192 -14.09 -8.19 30.29
C LEU A 192 -13.74 -9.19 31.39
N VAL A 193 -13.11 -10.31 31.03
CA VAL A 193 -12.62 -11.30 31.99
C VAL A 193 -11.24 -10.90 32.49
N ILE A 194 -11.11 -10.80 33.81
CA ILE A 194 -9.88 -10.43 34.51
C ILE A 194 -9.33 -11.64 35.26
N GLY A 195 -8.03 -11.90 35.14
CA GLY A 195 -7.35 -12.97 35.85
C GLY A 195 -5.92 -13.20 35.36
N ARG A 196 -5.33 -14.34 35.70
CA ARG A 196 -4.02 -14.76 35.15
C ARG A 196 -4.09 -15.15 33.68
N GLU A 197 -5.29 -15.38 33.18
CA GLU A 197 -5.65 -15.67 31.80
C GLU A 197 -6.91 -14.83 31.45
N GLY A 198 -7.32 -14.80 30.18
CA GLY A 198 -8.49 -14.03 29.73
C GLY A 198 -8.14 -12.72 29.05
N ASP A 199 -9.06 -11.74 29.11
CA ASP A 199 -8.97 -10.51 28.33
C ASP A 199 -7.98 -9.51 28.97
N LEU A 200 -8.11 -9.26 30.28
CA LEU A 200 -7.18 -8.46 31.06
C LEU A 200 -6.34 -9.37 31.97
N VAL A 201 -5.15 -9.71 31.47
CA VAL A 201 -4.20 -10.55 32.21
C VAL A 201 -3.46 -9.73 33.25
N LEU A 202 -3.63 -10.10 34.53
CA LEU A 202 -2.96 -9.54 35.69
C LEU A 202 -2.32 -10.65 36.53
N ARG A 203 -1.08 -10.42 36.96
CA ARG A 203 -0.26 -11.42 37.65
C ARG A 203 -0.43 -11.32 39.16
N GLY A 204 -0.70 -12.46 39.80
CA GLY A 204 -0.77 -12.60 41.25
C GLY A 204 -0.95 -14.06 41.67
N ALA A 205 -0.38 -14.45 42.80
CA ALA A 205 -0.54 -15.79 43.39
C ALA A 205 -1.96 -16.04 43.92
N GLY A 206 -2.64 -14.98 44.37
CA GLY A 206 -4.05 -15.02 44.79
C GLY A 206 -5.05 -14.97 43.64
N VAL A 207 -4.59 -14.65 42.43
CA VAL A 207 -5.44 -14.42 41.26
C VAL A 207 -5.72 -15.74 40.53
N SER A 208 -7.00 -15.96 40.21
CA SER A 208 -7.44 -17.15 39.46
C SER A 208 -7.17 -16.95 37.97
N ARG A 209 -7.17 -18.03 37.18
CA ARG A 209 -7.05 -17.94 35.71
C ARG A 209 -8.11 -17.03 35.12
N ARG A 210 -9.38 -17.32 35.41
CA ARG A 210 -10.52 -16.40 35.24
C ARG A 210 -11.01 -16.09 36.65
N HIS A 211 -10.84 -14.87 37.13
CA HIS A 211 -11.08 -14.53 38.54
C HIS A 211 -12.38 -13.77 38.70
N CYS A 212 -12.57 -12.72 37.92
CA CYS A 212 -13.81 -11.99 37.86
C CYS A 212 -14.09 -11.54 36.43
N GLU A 213 -15.32 -11.14 36.17
CA GLU A 213 -15.71 -10.46 34.94
C GLU A 213 -16.35 -9.12 35.26
N ILE A 214 -16.12 -8.15 34.38
CA ILE A 214 -16.87 -6.90 34.37
C ILE A 214 -17.75 -6.91 33.11
N ALA A 215 -19.04 -6.69 33.26
CA ALA A 215 -20.00 -6.63 32.16
C ALA A 215 -20.76 -5.30 32.20
N ARG A 216 -21.48 -4.95 31.12
CA ARG A 216 -22.47 -3.87 31.22
C ARG A 216 -23.63 -4.35 32.09
N SER A 217 -24.19 -3.45 32.90
CA SER A 217 -25.46 -3.75 33.56
C SER A 217 -26.59 -3.69 32.53
N ASP A 218 -27.59 -4.55 32.69
CA ASP A 218 -28.82 -4.52 31.90
C ASP A 218 -29.77 -3.38 32.33
N ASP A 219 -29.48 -2.71 33.45
CA ASP A 219 -30.28 -1.61 34.01
C ASP A 219 -29.79 -0.23 33.50
N ALA A 220 -30.73 0.63 33.09
CA ALA A 220 -30.48 2.03 32.73
C ALA A 220 -29.80 2.82 33.86
N ALA A 221 -29.96 2.34 35.09
CA ALA A 221 -29.27 2.71 36.32
C ALA A 221 -27.76 2.90 36.20
N GLY A 222 -27.03 1.88 35.70
CA GLY A 222 -25.60 1.69 35.94
C GLY A 222 -24.84 1.09 34.77
N ALA A 223 -23.64 1.62 34.48
CA ALA A 223 -22.95 1.22 33.26
C ALA A 223 -22.22 -0.13 33.37
N TYR A 224 -21.78 -0.55 34.57
CA TYR A 224 -20.93 -1.74 34.75
C TYR A 224 -21.23 -2.53 36.03
N GLU A 225 -21.12 -3.85 35.94
CA GLU A 225 -21.29 -4.80 37.03
C GLU A 225 -20.07 -5.73 37.12
N LEU A 226 -19.65 -6.06 38.35
CA LEU A 226 -18.57 -6.97 38.67
C LEU A 226 -19.12 -8.30 39.19
N ARG A 227 -18.65 -9.41 38.64
CA ARG A 227 -19.01 -10.77 39.07
C ARG A 227 -17.76 -11.59 39.37
N ASP A 228 -17.74 -12.28 40.50
CA ASP A 228 -16.72 -13.30 40.80
C ASP A 228 -17.00 -14.57 39.99
N LEU A 229 -15.96 -15.13 39.36
CA LEU A 229 -16.04 -16.34 38.54
C LEU A 229 -15.59 -17.57 39.33
N GLU A 230 -16.18 -17.77 40.51
CA GLU A 230 -15.83 -18.84 41.45
C GLU A 230 -14.34 -18.88 41.76
N SER A 231 -13.79 -17.70 42.05
CA SER A 231 -12.35 -17.58 42.24
C SER A 231 -11.90 -18.23 43.56
N ARG A 232 -10.69 -18.81 43.56
CA ARG A 232 -10.16 -19.55 44.72
C ARG A 232 -10.07 -18.68 45.97
N ALA A 233 -9.62 -17.44 45.83
CA ALA A 233 -9.44 -16.50 46.93
C ALA A 233 -10.67 -15.59 47.15
N GLY A 234 -11.62 -15.57 46.21
CA GLY A 234 -12.73 -14.64 46.18
C GLY A 234 -12.35 -13.24 45.70
N THR A 235 -13.36 -12.52 45.21
CA THR A 235 -13.30 -11.10 44.88
C THR A 235 -13.87 -10.27 46.04
N ARG A 236 -13.22 -9.15 46.38
CA ARG A 236 -13.74 -8.15 47.34
C ARG A 236 -13.97 -6.81 46.66
N LEU A 237 -15.00 -6.10 47.10
CA LEU A 237 -15.30 -4.73 46.71
C LEU A 237 -15.28 -3.86 47.98
N ASP A 238 -14.37 -2.90 48.04
CA ASP A 238 -14.08 -2.07 49.22
C ASP A 238 -13.87 -2.89 50.50
N GLY A 239 -13.19 -4.04 50.38
CA GLY A 239 -12.86 -4.95 51.47
C GLY A 239 -13.96 -5.97 51.82
N LEU A 240 -15.17 -5.84 51.24
CA LEU A 240 -16.26 -6.78 51.45
C LEU A 240 -16.26 -7.86 50.35
N ARG A 241 -16.27 -9.14 50.74
CA ARG A 241 -16.35 -10.25 49.78
C ARG A 241 -17.72 -10.25 49.10
N ILE A 242 -17.72 -10.33 47.77
CA ILE A 242 -18.95 -10.39 46.98
C ILE A 242 -19.37 -11.85 46.80
N GLY A 243 -20.68 -12.13 46.90
CA GLY A 243 -21.26 -13.46 46.66
C GLY A 243 -22.27 -13.50 45.50
N ALA A 244 -22.57 -12.33 44.93
CA ALA A 244 -23.44 -12.13 43.78
C ALA A 244 -22.85 -10.99 42.92
N PRO A 245 -23.31 -10.82 41.68
CA PRO A 245 -22.93 -9.68 40.85
C PRO A 245 -23.21 -8.34 41.57
N MET A 246 -22.24 -7.42 41.51
CA MET A 246 -22.26 -6.14 42.22
C MET A 246 -22.01 -4.99 41.24
N ARG A 247 -22.90 -3.99 41.25
CA ARG A 247 -22.73 -2.77 40.47
C ARG A 247 -21.49 -1.99 40.90
N LEU A 248 -20.67 -1.60 39.94
CA LEU A 248 -19.49 -0.76 40.18
C LEU A 248 -19.87 0.72 40.32
N ARG A 249 -19.17 1.42 41.20
CA ARG A 249 -19.24 2.86 41.42
C ARG A 249 -17.85 3.48 41.29
N ASP A 250 -17.84 4.77 40.98
CA ASP A 250 -16.62 5.54 40.90
C ASP A 250 -15.84 5.50 42.23
N GLY A 251 -14.52 5.42 42.14
CA GLY A 251 -13.63 5.42 43.28
C GLY A 251 -13.61 4.12 44.09
N GLN A 252 -14.32 3.05 43.72
CA GLN A 252 -14.29 1.79 44.48
C GLN A 252 -13.00 1.00 44.28
N ARG A 253 -12.64 0.17 45.27
CA ARG A 253 -11.51 -0.77 45.21
C ARG A 253 -12.01 -2.18 44.93
N VAL A 254 -11.57 -2.78 43.83
CA VAL A 254 -11.77 -4.21 43.54
C VAL A 254 -10.51 -4.96 43.93
N GLU A 255 -10.62 -5.95 44.79
CA GLU A 255 -9.49 -6.77 45.23
C GLU A 255 -9.67 -8.21 44.79
N LEU A 256 -8.64 -8.78 44.18
CA LEU A 256 -8.63 -10.14 43.68
C LEU A 256 -7.65 -10.93 44.55
N GLY A 257 -8.18 -11.71 45.50
CA GLY A 257 -7.36 -12.22 46.60
C GLY A 257 -6.68 -11.09 47.40
N ASP A 258 -5.56 -11.40 48.04
CA ASP A 258 -4.87 -10.48 48.96
C ASP A 258 -3.77 -9.64 48.28
N ASP A 259 -3.33 -10.05 47.09
CA ASP A 259 -2.13 -9.53 46.43
C ASP A 259 -2.41 -8.54 45.29
N LEU A 260 -3.64 -8.48 44.77
CA LEU A 260 -4.02 -7.59 43.67
C LEU A 260 -5.17 -6.66 44.07
N ALA A 261 -5.05 -5.37 43.76
CA ALA A 261 -6.13 -4.39 43.92
C ALA A 261 -6.19 -3.40 42.75
N LEU A 262 -7.40 -3.12 42.30
CA LEU A 262 -7.74 -2.20 41.23
C LEU A 262 -8.57 -1.05 41.80
N ARG A 263 -8.24 0.19 41.42
CA ARG A 263 -9.11 1.36 41.60
C ARG A 263 -10.01 1.49 40.39
N VAL A 264 -11.31 1.57 40.63
CA VAL A 264 -12.32 1.86 39.63
C VAL A 264 -12.45 3.38 39.48
N GLY A 265 -12.41 3.84 38.23
CA GLY A 265 -12.82 5.19 37.85
C GLY A 265 -13.97 5.12 36.85
N LEU A 266 -15.05 5.85 37.11
CA LEU A 266 -16.20 5.98 36.21
C LEU A 266 -16.42 7.45 35.85
N ALA A 267 -16.20 7.79 34.58
CA ALA A 267 -16.42 9.15 34.07
C ALA A 267 -17.03 9.07 32.66
N ASP A 268 -18.06 9.87 32.41
CA ASP A 268 -18.76 9.95 31.10
C ASP A 268 -19.20 8.59 30.52
N GLY A 269 -19.50 7.61 31.38
CA GLY A 269 -19.88 6.26 30.95
C GLY A 269 -18.72 5.34 30.56
N ALA A 270 -17.48 5.83 30.60
CA ALA A 270 -16.28 5.00 30.48
C ALA A 270 -15.86 4.43 31.85
N LEU A 271 -15.32 3.21 31.82
CA LEU A 271 -14.68 2.57 32.96
C LEU A 271 -13.16 2.63 32.81
N THR A 272 -12.48 3.08 33.84
CA THR A 272 -11.02 3.01 33.97
C THR A 272 -10.64 2.15 35.17
N LEU A 273 -9.56 1.40 35.04
CA LEU A 273 -8.99 0.59 36.09
C LEU A 273 -7.53 0.98 36.27
N LEU A 274 -7.14 1.31 37.49
CA LEU A 274 -5.73 1.51 37.86
C LEU A 274 -5.31 0.39 38.81
N VAL A 275 -4.24 -0.33 38.47
CA VAL A 275 -3.66 -1.33 39.37
C VAL A 275 -2.95 -0.63 40.51
N GLU A 276 -3.55 -0.58 41.70
CA GLU A 276 -2.98 0.06 42.89
C GLU A 276 -1.98 -0.84 43.63
N ARG A 277 -2.25 -2.15 43.62
CA ARG A 277 -1.47 -3.18 44.32
C ARG A 277 -1.34 -4.41 43.44
N GLY A 278 -0.16 -5.03 43.43
CA GLY A 278 0.16 -6.24 42.66
C GLY A 278 1.40 -6.07 41.79
N LEU A 279 1.77 -7.13 41.06
CA LEU A 279 2.96 -7.15 40.19
C LEU A 279 2.87 -6.18 39.01
N ASP A 280 1.65 -5.82 38.60
CA ASP A 280 1.37 -4.91 37.50
C ASP A 280 0.99 -3.49 38.00
N ARG A 281 1.42 -3.12 39.22
CA ARG A 281 1.11 -1.82 39.84
C ARG A 281 1.45 -0.65 38.91
N GLY A 282 0.55 0.32 38.83
CA GLY A 282 0.65 1.49 37.96
C GLY A 282 0.06 1.28 36.58
N ARG A 283 -0.23 0.03 36.16
CA ARG A 283 -0.90 -0.23 34.89
C ARG A 283 -2.29 0.40 34.88
N ARG A 284 -2.59 1.15 33.82
CA ARG A 284 -3.88 1.77 33.56
C ARG A 284 -4.60 1.01 32.45
N VAL A 285 -5.90 0.81 32.63
CA VAL A 285 -6.77 0.18 31.65
C VAL A 285 -7.98 1.08 31.44
N ALA A 286 -8.35 1.31 30.18
CA ALA A 286 -9.58 2.01 29.82
C ALA A 286 -10.49 1.04 29.07
N VAL A 287 -11.74 0.90 29.53
CA VAL A 287 -12.75 0.04 28.92
C VAL A 287 -13.72 0.91 28.12
N LEU A 288 -13.67 0.78 26.80
CA LEU A 288 -14.51 1.53 25.86
C LEU A 288 -15.76 0.71 25.52
N ALA A 289 -16.73 0.73 26.43
CA ALA A 289 -18.12 0.36 26.11
C ALA A 289 -18.99 1.58 25.76
N GLY A 290 -18.37 2.76 25.73
CA GLY A 290 -18.94 4.06 25.43
C GLY A 290 -17.84 5.07 25.13
N ASP A 291 -18.11 6.34 25.37
CA ASP A 291 -17.21 7.45 25.06
C ASP A 291 -16.11 7.58 26.11
N TRP A 292 -14.85 7.50 25.70
CA TRP A 292 -13.72 7.83 26.57
C TRP A 292 -13.13 9.18 26.21
N ARG A 293 -13.26 10.15 27.13
CA ARG A 293 -12.67 11.49 26.94
C ARG A 293 -11.18 11.48 27.25
N THR A 294 -10.42 12.01 26.31
CA THR A 294 -8.98 12.24 26.40
C THR A 294 -8.68 13.73 26.14
N PRO A 295 -7.47 14.22 26.41
CA PRO A 295 -7.10 15.59 26.05
C PRO A 295 -7.16 15.87 24.54
N MET A 296 -7.20 14.83 23.70
CA MET A 296 -7.22 14.91 22.23
C MET A 296 -8.66 14.93 21.68
N GLY A 297 -9.62 14.44 22.46
CA GLY A 297 -10.99 14.27 22.02
C GLY A 297 -11.64 13.02 22.62
N VAL A 298 -12.73 12.58 22.00
CA VAL A 298 -13.49 11.42 22.44
C VAL A 298 -13.08 10.19 21.63
N LEU A 299 -12.64 9.15 22.30
CA LEU A 299 -12.37 7.85 21.70
C LEU A 299 -13.59 6.94 21.79
N ARG A 300 -13.88 6.22 20.70
CA ARG A 300 -14.96 5.22 20.61
C ARG A 300 -14.50 3.99 19.87
N MET A 301 -14.92 2.83 20.32
CA MET A 301 -14.76 1.61 19.54
C MET A 301 -15.96 1.44 18.60
N ARG A 302 -15.72 1.41 17.29
CA ARG A 302 -16.72 1.11 16.25
C ARG A 302 -16.35 -0.16 15.51
N GLU A 303 -17.26 -0.64 14.65
CA GLU A 303 -16.97 -1.75 13.73
C GLU A 303 -15.81 -1.43 12.78
N SER A 304 -15.66 -0.16 12.37
CA SER A 304 -14.56 0.31 11.54
C SER A 304 -13.20 0.38 12.27
N GLY A 305 -13.19 0.27 13.61
CA GLY A 305 -12.01 0.36 14.46
C GLY A 305 -12.15 1.39 15.58
N LEU A 306 -11.01 1.76 16.17
CA LEU A 306 -10.93 2.83 17.17
C LEU A 306 -11.05 4.19 16.47
N GLU A 307 -12.11 4.93 16.78
CA GLU A 307 -12.37 6.26 16.23
C GLU A 307 -12.02 7.33 17.28
N LEU A 308 -11.34 8.39 16.85
CA LEU A 308 -11.14 9.61 17.61
C LEU A 308 -11.98 10.72 17.00
N GLU A 309 -12.90 11.28 17.77
CA GLU A 309 -13.56 12.56 17.46
C GLU A 309 -12.78 13.69 18.17
N PRO A 310 -12.00 14.50 17.44
CA PRO A 310 -11.13 15.49 18.04
C PRO A 310 -11.95 16.64 18.65
N SER A 311 -11.58 17.09 19.85
CA SER A 311 -12.28 18.21 20.51
C SER A 311 -11.90 19.59 19.94
N ALA A 312 -10.77 19.66 19.23
CA ALA A 312 -10.24 20.78 18.47
C ALA A 312 -9.31 20.21 17.39
N PRO A 313 -8.93 20.97 16.34
CA PRO A 313 -8.00 20.46 15.33
C PRO A 313 -6.71 19.92 15.94
N VAL A 314 -6.32 18.70 15.56
CA VAL A 314 -5.12 17.98 16.01
C VAL A 314 -4.17 17.72 14.84
N GLN A 315 -2.93 17.32 15.13
CA GLN A 315 -1.99 16.80 14.14
C GLN A 315 -1.96 15.28 14.22
N LEU A 316 -2.38 14.59 13.16
CA LEU A 316 -2.25 13.13 12.99
C LEU A 316 -1.00 12.86 12.14
N ASN A 317 0.06 12.33 12.73
CA ASN A 317 1.34 12.09 12.07
C ASN A 317 1.87 13.33 11.32
N GLY A 318 1.66 14.52 11.91
CA GLY A 318 2.03 15.82 11.31
C GLY A 318 1.03 16.40 10.29
N GLN A 319 -0.08 15.71 10.00
CA GLN A 319 -1.17 16.22 9.17
C GLN A 319 -2.27 16.83 10.04
N ARG A 320 -2.69 18.06 9.74
CA ARG A 320 -3.78 18.70 10.48
C ARG A 320 -5.12 18.06 10.14
N VAL A 321 -5.83 17.56 11.16
CA VAL A 321 -7.14 16.92 11.03
C VAL A 321 -8.11 17.53 12.05
N ALA A 322 -9.33 17.84 11.62
CA ALA A 322 -10.37 18.45 12.46
C ALA A 322 -11.68 17.64 12.51
N MET A 323 -11.76 16.55 11.76
CA MET A 323 -12.92 15.66 11.72
C MET A 323 -12.60 14.36 12.46
N ALA A 324 -13.64 13.56 12.71
CA ALA A 324 -13.46 12.23 13.27
C ALA A 324 -12.56 11.37 12.36
N MET A 325 -11.68 10.57 12.98
CA MET A 325 -10.69 9.77 12.29
C MET A 325 -10.63 8.36 12.86
N VAL A 326 -10.41 7.37 12.00
CA VAL A 326 -10.11 6.01 12.44
C VAL A 326 -8.61 5.89 12.67
N LEU A 327 -8.25 5.41 13.85
CA LEU A 327 -6.86 5.24 14.28
C LEU A 327 -6.31 3.89 13.87
N ALA A 328 -5.01 3.89 13.58
CA ALA A 328 -4.21 2.74 13.23
C ALA A 328 -2.97 2.66 14.14
N HIS A 329 -2.38 1.48 14.21
CA HIS A 329 -1.13 1.25 14.92
C HIS A 329 -0.01 2.15 14.39
N GLY A 330 0.76 2.76 15.29
CA GLY A 330 1.80 3.75 14.96
C GLY A 330 1.28 5.17 14.75
N ASP A 331 -0.02 5.43 14.87
CA ASP A 331 -0.54 6.79 14.80
C ASP A 331 -0.11 7.62 16.02
N ARG A 332 0.43 8.80 15.74
CA ARG A 332 0.69 9.85 16.71
C ARG A 332 -0.29 11.01 16.51
N ILE A 333 -0.95 11.41 17.58
CA ILE A 333 -1.91 12.51 17.62
C ILE A 333 -1.38 13.58 18.58
N ASP A 334 -1.01 14.74 18.05
CA ASP A 334 -0.59 15.89 18.86
C ASP A 334 -1.72 16.93 18.91
N GLY A 335 -2.22 17.22 20.11
CA GLY A 335 -3.25 18.22 20.39
C GLY A 335 -2.70 19.43 21.13
N ALA A 336 -3.55 20.44 21.36
CA ALA A 336 -3.13 21.66 22.06
C ALA A 336 -2.83 21.44 23.57
N ARG A 337 -3.40 20.38 24.15
CA ARG A 337 -3.36 20.11 25.61
C ARG A 337 -2.62 18.82 25.97
N GLY A 338 -1.99 18.17 25.00
CA GLY A 338 -1.35 16.88 25.18
C GLY A 338 -1.10 16.15 23.88
N TRP A 339 -0.63 14.92 23.98
CA TRP A 339 -0.42 14.02 22.85
C TRP A 339 -0.84 12.60 23.19
N MET A 340 -1.13 11.84 22.14
CA MET A 340 -1.47 10.43 22.21
C MET A 340 -0.74 9.68 21.11
N GLU A 341 -0.32 8.46 21.40
CA GLU A 341 0.25 7.54 20.41
C GLU A 341 -0.40 6.18 20.54
N VAL A 342 -0.69 5.58 19.39
CA VAL A 342 -1.16 4.21 19.25
C VAL A 342 0.05 3.31 19.12
N LEU A 343 0.30 2.49 20.14
CA LEU A 343 1.47 1.63 20.25
C LEU A 343 1.30 0.30 19.55
#